data_AF-A0A8J3N3L4-F1
#
_entry.id   AF-A0A8J3N3L4-F1
#
_cell.length_a   1.000
_cell.length_b   1.000
_cell.length_c   1.000
_cell.angle_alpha   90.00
_cell.angle_beta   90.00
_cell.angle_gamma   90.00
#
_symmetry.space_group_name_H-M   'P 1'
#
loop_
_entity.id
_entity.type
_entity.pdbx_description
1 polymer ?
#
loop_
_entity_poly.entity_id
_entity_poly.type
_entity_poly.pdbx_seq_one_letter_code
_entity_poly.pdbx_strand_id
1 'polypeptide(L)' 'MEPIGYFQRPNEEYVIVHRCCDCDFERFNRVAADDDFELVLSLPELPPRSSREIKAQRLQSEVGESTELDTDQIA' A
#
# COMPACT_ATOMS: atom_id res chain seq x y z
N MET A 1 -5.48 -3.18 20.91
CA MET A 1 -5.07 -3.25 19.49
C MET A 1 -5.98 -2.30 18.74
N GLU A 2 -5.41 -1.24 18.18
CA GLU A 2 -6.15 -0.21 17.43
C GLU A 2 -5.75 -0.24 15.96
N PRO A 3 -6.69 -0.05 15.02
CA PRO A 3 -6.35 0.10 13.62
C PRO A 3 -5.62 1.42 13.40
N ILE A 4 -4.42 1.37 12.81
CA ILE A 4 -3.58 2.54 12.58
C ILE A 4 -3.47 2.91 11.09
N GLY A 5 -3.97 2.06 10.21
CA GLY A 5 -3.92 2.27 8.76
C GLY A 5 -4.18 1.01 7.97
N TYR A 6 -4.11 1.13 6.65
CA TYR A 6 -4.15 0.01 5.72
C TYR A 6 -3.03 0.12 4.69
N PHE A 7 -2.74 -0.97 3.98
CA PHE A 7 -1.95 -0.93 2.74
C PHE A 7 -2.50 -1.94 1.75
N GLN A 8 -2.20 -1.75 0.46
CA GLN A 8 -2.54 -2.70 -0.59
C GLN A 8 -1.33 -3.53 -0.99
N ARG A 9 -1.52 -4.83 -1.15
CA ARG A 9 -0.51 -5.74 -1.70
C ARG A 9 -0.51 -5.69 -3.23
N PRO A 10 0.56 -6.17 -3.90
CA PRO A 10 0.60 -6.24 -5.37
C PRO A 10 -0.49 -7.10 -6.02
N ASN A 11 -1.14 -7.99 -5.28
CA ASN A 11 -2.29 -8.80 -5.73
C ASN A 11 -3.64 -8.13 -5.43
N GLU A 12 -3.66 -6.80 -5.27
CA GLU A 12 -4.84 -5.98 -5.00
C GLU A 12 -5.52 -6.24 -3.65
N GLU A 13 -4.90 -7.09 -2.81
CA GLU A 13 -5.41 -7.45 -1.49
C GLU A 13 -5.17 -6.33 -0.48
N TYR A 14 -6.23 -5.87 0.18
CA TYR A 14 -6.15 -4.89 1.25
C TYR A 14 -5.81 -5.54 2.58
N VAL A 15 -4.95 -4.87 3.35
CA VAL A 15 -4.48 -5.33 4.66
C VAL A 15 -4.63 -4.20 5.67
N ILE A 16 -5.29 -4.46 6.79
CA ILE A 16 -5.40 -3.54 7.93
C ILE A 16 -4.21 -3.77 8.86
N VAL A 17 -3.57 -2.68 9.26
CA VAL A 17 -2.51 -2.66 10.27
C VAL A 17 -3.12 -2.27 11.61
N HIS A 18 -2.99 -3.15 12.58
CA HIS A 18 -3.32 -2.87 13.98
C HIS A 18 -2.05 -2.68 14.78
N ARG A 19 -2.04 -1.73 15.71
CA ARG A 19 -0.97 -1.56 16.70
C ARG A 19 -1.46 -1.89 18.10
N CYS A 20 -0.67 -2.61 18.87
CA CYS A 20 -0.92 -2.81 20.28
C CYS A 20 -0.72 -1.50 21.04
N CYS A 21 -1.68 -1.11 21.87
CA CYS A 21 -1.65 0.14 22.63
C CYS A 21 -0.60 0.11 23.77
N ASP A 22 -0.13 -1.09 24.15
CA ASP A 22 0.75 -1.28 25.32
C ASP A 22 2.21 -1.62 24.95
N CYS A 23 2.44 -2.21 23.78
CA CYS A 23 3.77 -2.74 23.42
C CYS A 23 4.21 -2.48 21.97
N ASP A 24 3.51 -1.61 21.24
CA ASP A 24 3.79 -1.21 19.85
C ASP A 24 3.80 -2.33 18.79
N PHE A 25 3.50 -3.57 19.19
CA PHE A 25 3.43 -4.70 18.28
C PHE A 25 2.39 -4.46 17.17
N GLU A 26 2.79 -4.63 15.91
CA GLU A 26 1.91 -4.51 14.75
C GLU A 26 1.36 -5.87 14.30
N ARG A 27 0.05 -5.94 14.01
CA ARG A 27 -0.62 -7.10 13.42
C ARG A 27 -1.25 -6.74 12.08
N PHE A 28 -1.08 -7.63 11.11
CA PHE A 28 -1.57 -7.48 9.75
C PHE A 28 -2.72 -8.44 9.50
N ASN A 29 -3.90 -7.91 9.22
CA ASN A 29 -5.09 -8.71 8.91
C ASN A 29 -5.54 -8.42 7.47
N ARG A 30 -5.78 -9.48 6.69
CA ARG A 30 -6.42 -9.35 5.37
C ARG A 30 -7.86 -8.87 5.55
N VAL A 31 -8.28 -7.92 4.72
CA VAL A 31 -9.69 -7.50 4.63
C VAL A 31 -10.52 -8.61 3.98
N ALA A 32 -11.59 -9.01 4.65
CA ALA A 32 -12.54 -10.02 4.19
C ALA A 32 -13.76 -9.37 3.50
N ALA A 33 -14.63 -10.20 2.93
CA ALA A 33 -15.81 -9.74 2.18
C ALA A 33 -16.94 -9.19 3.09
N ASP A 34 -16.91 -9.55 4.37
CA ASP A 34 -17.85 -9.15 5.41
C ASP A 34 -17.36 -7.96 6.26
N ASP A 35 -16.15 -7.46 5.99
CA ASP A 35 -15.64 -6.25 6.62
C ASP A 35 -16.33 -4.99 6.04
N ASP A 36 -16.49 -3.97 6.87
CA ASP A 36 -16.91 -2.64 6.41
C ASP A 36 -15.77 -1.97 5.65
N PHE A 37 -15.80 -2.06 4.33
CA PHE A 37 -14.71 -1.59 3.48
C PHE A 37 -14.59 -0.06 3.47
N GLU A 38 -15.69 0.68 3.60
CA GLU A 38 -15.66 2.14 3.69
C GLU A 38 -14.92 2.59 4.95
N LEU A 39 -15.15 1.89 6.07
CA LEU A 39 -14.40 2.13 7.30
C LEU A 39 -12.90 1.85 7.12
N VAL A 40 -12.53 0.80 6.40
CA VAL A 40 -11.11 0.52 6.10
C VAL A 40 -10.49 1.65 5.29
N LEU A 41 -11.16 2.12 4.23
CA LEU A 41 -10.67 3.20 3.38
C LEU A 41 -10.63 4.57 4.09
N SER A 42 -11.34 4.72 5.21
CA SER A 42 -11.24 5.91 6.06
C SER A 42 -9.95 5.98 6.90
N LEU A 43 -9.23 4.86 7.03
CA LEU A 43 -7.95 4.80 7.75
C LEU A 43 -6.81 5.38 6.89
N PRO A 44 -5.69 5.83 7.47
CA PRO A 44 -4.53 6.27 6.70
C PRO A 44 -3.92 5.14 5.86
N GLU A 45 -3.53 5.44 4.62
CA GLU A 45 -2.70 4.53 3.82
C GLU A 45 -1.25 4.53 4.35
N LEU A 46 -0.71 3.34 4.58
CA LEU A 46 0.63 3.10 5.11
C LEU A 46 1.53 2.44 4.06
N PRO A 47 2.86 2.61 4.16
CA PRO A 47 3.76 1.94 3.25
C PRO A 47 3.74 0.42 3.49
N PRO A 48 3.93 -0.40 2.43
CA PRO A 48 3.95 -1.85 2.55
C PRO A 48 5.02 -2.35 3.53
N ARG A 49 4.73 -3.46 4.20
CA ARG A 49 5.52 -3.94 5.35
C ARG A 49 6.46 -5.11 5.05
N SER A 50 6.26 -5.87 3.96
CA SER A 50 7.18 -6.95 3.61
C SER A 50 8.30 -6.49 2.66
N SER A 51 9.49 -7.09 2.81
CA SER A 51 10.65 -6.79 1.94
C SER A 51 10.37 -7.02 0.45
N ARG A 52 9.50 -7.98 0.12
CA ARG A 52 9.05 -8.21 -1.26
C ARG A 52 8.22 -7.04 -1.78
N GLU A 53 7.33 -6.52 -0.94
CA GLU A 53 6.46 -5.40 -1.30
C GLU A 53 7.24 -4.10 -1.41
N ILE A 54 8.17 -3.85 -0.48
CA ILE A 54 9.07 -2.69 -0.55
C ILE A 54 9.89 -2.73 -1.84
N LYS A 55 10.41 -3.91 -2.23
CA LYS A 55 11.15 -4.08 -3.48
C LYS A 55 10.25 -3.85 -4.71
N ALA A 56 9.02 -4.33 -4.69
CA ALA A 56 8.06 -4.13 -5.79
C ALA A 56 7.69 -2.65 -5.95
N GLN A 57 7.42 -1.94 -4.85
CA GLN A 57 7.10 -0.52 -4.86
C GLN A 57 8.25 0.31 -5.44
N ARG A 58 9.50 0.01 -5.03
CA ARG A 58 10.69 0.68 -5.56
C ARG A 58 10.84 0.51 -7.08
N LEU A 59 10.60 -0.70 -7.58
CA LEU A 59 10.67 -0.98 -9.02
C LEU A 59 9.59 -0.21 -9.80
N GLN A 60 8.38 -0.07 -9.25
CA GLN A 60 7.30 0.67 -9.89
C GLN A 60 7.59 2.18 -9.99
N SER A 61 8.18 2.78 -8.94
CA SER A 61 8.58 4.19 -8.99
C SER A 61 9.75 4.44 -9.95
N GLU A 62 10.64 3.47 -10.15
CA GLU A 62 11.74 3.56 -11.13
C GLU A 62 11.27 3.46 -12.59
N VAL A 63 10.16 2.76 -12.86
CA VAL A 63 9.62 2.59 -14.22
C VAL A 63 8.74 3.78 -14.67
N GLY A 64 8.26 4.61 -13.73
CA GLY A 64 7.42 5.78 -14.02
C GLY A 64 8.16 7.03 -14.54
N GLU A 65 9.49 7.06 -14.53
CA GLU A 65 10.28 8.27 -14.89
C GLU A 65 10.75 8.29 -16.36
N SER A 66 10.35 7.33 -17.22
CA SER A 66 10.96 7.12 -18.55
C SER A 66 10.03 7.25 -19.76
N THR A 67 8.90 7.98 -19.70
CA THR A 67 8.04 8.17 -20.88
C THR A 67 7.54 9.60 -21.07
N GLU A 68 8.44 10.56 -21.31
CA GLU A 68 8.11 11.82 -22.01
C GLU A 68 9.31 12.32 -22.83
N LEU A 69 9.73 11.59 -23.86
CA LEU A 69 10.46 12.17 -24.99
C LEU A 69 10.04 11.42 -26.27
N ASP A 70 8.80 11.64 -26.72
CA ASP A 70 8.41 11.34 -28.10
C ASP A 70 8.19 12.65 -28.86
N THR A 71 9.19 12.97 -29.68
CA THR A 71 9.04 13.29 -31.10
C THR A 71 7.94 14.28 -31.50
N ASP A 72 8.29 15.56 -31.72
CA ASP A 72 7.85 16.32 -32.91
C ASP A 72 8.54 17.70 -33.06
N GLN A 73 9.45 17.83 -34.04
CA GLN A 73 9.42 18.87 -35.07
C GLN A 73 10.68 18.81 -35.94
N ILE A 74 10.58 18.00 -37.00
CA ILE A 74 11.23 18.29 -38.27
C ILE A 74 10.45 19.47 -38.86
N ALA A 75 11.11 20.62 -39.04
CA ALA A 75 10.65 21.71 -39.89
C ALA A 75 11.84 22.28 -40.67
#